data_AF-A0A8R7QIE6-F1
#
_entry.id   AF-A0A8R7QIE6-F1
#
_cell.length_a   1.000
_cell.length_b   1.000
_cell.length_c   1.000
_cell.angle_alpha   90.00
_cell.angle_beta   90.00
_cell.angle_gamma   90.00
#
_symmetry.space_group_name_H-M   'P 1'
#
loop_
_entity.id
_entity.type
_entity.pdbx_description
1 polymer ?
#
loop_
_entity_poly.entity_id
_entity_poly.type
_entity_poly.pdbx_seq_one_letter_code
_entity_poly.pdbx_strand_id
1 'polypeptide(L)'
;MRSAYYAEWEVQYGQRLNIGHQAIDIKPHPIWGLNVPAKVKFFLSRAMHNTIPCRVTLANRHIKVSGQCLVCGIGAEDIKHLLFKCTRGKHVWKALDIHYL
;
A
#
# COMPACT_ATOMS: atom_id res chain seq x y z
N MET A 1 -25.28 8.61 33.75
CA MET A 1 -25.93 9.77 33.10
C MET A 1 -25.24 10.01 31.77
N ARG A 2 -25.97 9.96 30.66
CA ARG A 2 -25.44 10.41 29.36
C ARG A 2 -25.41 11.94 29.40
N SER A 3 -24.27 12.55 29.11
CA SER A 3 -24.15 14.01 29.15
C SER A 3 -24.93 14.64 27.99
N ALA A 4 -25.26 15.92 28.09
CA ALA A 4 -25.90 16.67 26.99
C ALA A 4 -25.09 16.57 25.69
N TYR A 5 -23.76 16.51 25.78
CA TYR A 5 -22.88 16.25 24.64
C TYR A 5 -23.16 14.91 23.94
N TYR A 6 -23.43 13.86 24.72
CA TYR A 6 -23.74 12.54 24.18
C TYR A 6 -25.09 12.52 23.46
N ALA A 7 -26.08 13.26 23.99
CA ALA A 7 -27.38 13.41 23.35
C ALA A 7 -27.29 14.17 22.01
N GLU A 8 -26.51 15.27 21.97
CA GLU A 8 -26.24 16.02 20.74
C GLU A 8 -25.50 15.16 19.69
N TRP A 9 -24.52 14.37 20.13
CA TRP A 9 -23.80 13.45 19.26
C TRP A 9 -24.74 12.39 18.65
N GLU A 10 -25.65 11.81 19.43
CA GLU A 10 -26.65 10.84 18.93
C GLU A 10 -27.63 11.48 17.94
N VAL A 11 -28.07 12.73 18.16
CA VAL A 11 -28.96 13.44 17.22
C VAL A 11 -28.28 13.72 15.88
N GLN A 12 -27.02 14.18 15.91
CA GLN A 12 -26.30 14.57 14.69
C GLN A 12 -25.75 13.37 13.90
N TYR A 13 -25.30 12.32 14.58
CA TYR A 13 -24.60 11.19 13.96
C TYR A 13 -25.36 9.87 14.00
N GLY A 14 -26.40 9.74 14.85
CA GLY A 14 -27.18 8.51 14.99
C GLY A 14 -27.96 8.12 13.73
N GLN A 15 -28.50 9.09 12.97
CA GLN A 15 -29.15 8.82 11.68
C GLN A 15 -28.18 8.32 10.60
N ARG A 16 -26.91 8.77 10.63
CA ARG A 16 -25.88 8.31 9.67
C ARG A 16 -25.49 6.85 9.89
N LEU A 17 -25.62 6.33 11.12
CA LEU A 17 -25.40 4.92 11.42
C LEU A 17 -26.52 4.04 10.84
N ASN A 18 -27.75 4.55 10.72
CA ASN A 18 -28.88 3.79 10.19
C ASN A 18 -28.87 3.64 8.65
N ILE A 19 -28.21 4.56 7.94
CA ILE A 19 -28.11 4.53 6.45
C ILE A 19 -26.90 3.69 5.98
N GLY A 20 -25.98 3.31 6.89
CA GLY A 20 -24.71 2.66 6.58
C GLY A 20 -24.66 1.13 6.71
N HIS A 21 -25.77 0.45 7.00
CA HIS A 21 -25.82 -1.03 7.06
C HIS A 21 -25.99 -1.70 5.70
N GLN A 22 -25.51 -1.08 4.62
CA GLN A 22 -24.98 -1.92 3.53
C GLN A 22 -23.65 -2.46 4.04
N ALA A 23 -23.65 -3.70 4.50
CA ALA A 23 -22.43 -4.42 4.78
C ALA A 23 -21.57 -4.38 3.52
N ILE A 24 -20.60 -3.46 3.49
CA ILE A 24 -19.54 -3.50 2.50
C ILE A 24 -18.86 -4.84 2.77
N ASP A 25 -19.04 -5.81 1.86
CA ASP A 25 -18.33 -7.08 1.89
C ASP A 25 -16.86 -6.77 1.59
N ILE A 26 -16.15 -6.27 2.61
CA ILE A 26 -14.72 -6.02 2.56
C ILE A 26 -14.05 -7.38 2.64
N LYS A 27 -13.97 -8.05 1.49
CA LYS A 27 -13.16 -9.27 1.37
C LYS A 27 -11.71 -8.89 1.70
N PRO A 28 -11.10 -9.49 2.75
CA PRO A 28 -9.72 -9.21 3.08
C PRO A 28 -8.84 -9.60 1.90
N HIS A 29 -7.89 -8.73 1.56
CA HIS A 29 -6.98 -8.99 0.45
C HIS A 29 -6.21 -10.31 0.72
N PRO A 30 -6.04 -11.20 -0.27
CA PRO A 30 -5.38 -12.50 -0.11
C PRO A 30 -3.99 -12.48 0.56
N ILE A 31 -3.33 -11.32 0.62
CA ILE A 31 -2.02 -11.12 1.26
C ILE A 31 -2.08 -11.48 2.74
N TRP A 32 -3.21 -11.22 3.41
CA TRP A 32 -3.36 -11.48 4.83
C TRP A 32 -3.39 -12.98 5.15
N GLY A 33 -3.80 -13.82 4.19
CA GLY A 33 -3.79 -15.27 4.30
C GLY A 33 -2.42 -15.94 4.06
N LEU A 34 -1.40 -15.19 3.62
CA LEU A 34 -0.07 -15.77 3.36
C LEU A 34 0.62 -16.18 4.66
N ASN A 35 1.32 -17.33 4.65
CA ASN A 35 2.18 -17.75 5.77
C ASN A 35 3.56 -17.06 5.70
N VAL A 36 3.57 -15.74 5.87
CA VAL A 36 4.80 -14.92 5.88
C VAL A 36 4.79 -13.99 7.09
N PRO A 37 5.95 -13.51 7.56
CA PRO A 37 6.01 -12.55 8.65
C PRO A 37 5.15 -11.32 8.39
N ALA A 38 4.55 -10.75 9.44
CA ALA A 38 3.67 -9.57 9.32
C ALA A 38 4.34 -8.41 8.58
N LYS A 39 5.65 -8.22 8.78
CA LYS A 39 6.47 -7.22 8.07
C LYS A 39 6.39 -7.37 6.54
N VAL A 40 6.40 -8.60 6.03
CA VAL A 40 6.25 -8.91 4.60
C VAL A 40 4.82 -8.66 4.14
N LYS A 41 3.81 -9.02 4.94
CA LYS A 41 2.39 -8.73 4.63
C LYS A 41 2.12 -7.23 4.48
N PHE A 42 2.63 -6.42 5.42
CA PHE A 42 2.53 -4.97 5.35
C PHE A 42 3.26 -4.39 4.14
N PHE A 43 4.45 -4.92 3.83
CA PHE A 43 5.19 -4.51 2.63
C PHE A 43 4.40 -4.83 1.35
N LEU A 44 3.88 -6.05 1.21
CA LEU A 44 3.08 -6.48 0.06
C LEU A 44 1.78 -5.68 -0.08
N SER A 45 1.09 -5.40 1.04
CA SER A 45 -0.10 -4.56 1.04
C SER A 45 0.22 -3.15 0.52
N ARG A 46 1.28 -2.52 1.03
CA ARG A 46 1.74 -1.21 0.54
C ARG A 46 2.18 -1.28 -0.92
N ALA A 47 2.80 -2.38 -1.33
CA ALA A 47 3.24 -2.60 -2.69
C ALA A 47 2.06 -2.65 -3.68
N MET A 48 1.03 -3.43 -3.34
CA MET A 48 -0.15 -3.59 -4.19
C MET A 48 -0.98 -2.31 -4.30
N HIS A 49 -1.03 -1.51 -3.25
CA HIS A 49 -1.71 -0.21 -3.26
C HIS A 49 -0.86 0.94 -3.82
N ASN A 50 0.32 0.67 -4.40
CA ASN A 50 1.28 1.70 -4.87
C ASN A 50 1.58 2.79 -3.81
N THR A 51 1.43 2.46 -2.52
CA THR A 51 1.61 3.39 -1.39
C THR A 51 3.02 3.32 -0.81
N ILE A 52 3.87 2.46 -1.35
CA ILE A 52 5.32 2.62 -1.16
C ILE A 52 5.68 4.00 -1.76
N PRO A 53 6.39 4.86 -1.02
CA PRO A 53 6.84 6.15 -1.54
C PRO A 53 7.93 5.92 -2.58
N CYS A 54 7.52 5.45 -3.75
CA CYS A 54 8.32 5.39 -4.95
C CYS A 54 8.46 6.80 -5.51
N ARG A 55 9.56 7.09 -6.20
CA ARG A 55 9.80 8.42 -6.76
C ARG A 55 8.71 8.87 -7.75
N VAL A 56 8.01 7.95 -8.39
CA VAL A 56 6.82 8.26 -9.20
C VAL A 56 5.68 8.85 -8.35
N THR A 57 5.49 8.35 -7.13
CA THR A 57 4.51 8.90 -6.17
C THR A 57 4.94 10.28 -5.65
N LEU A 58 6.25 10.52 -5.51
CA LEU A 58 6.78 11.86 -5.15
C LEU A 58 6.68 12.86 -6.31
N ALA A 59 6.96 12.41 -7.54
CA ALA A 59 6.80 13.22 -8.75
C ALA A 59 5.31 13.58 -8.99
N ASN A 60 4.39 12.65 -8.74
CA ASN A 60 2.94 12.90 -8.78
C ASN A 60 2.47 13.90 -7.71
N ARG A 61 3.25 14.13 -6.66
CA ARG A 61 3.00 15.17 -5.65
C ARG A 61 3.71 16.49 -5.98
N HIS A 62 4.14 16.69 -7.23
CA HIS A 62 4.87 17.87 -7.71
C HIS A 62 6.21 18.16 -7.01
N ILE A 63 6.80 17.16 -6.34
CA ILE A 63 8.14 17.30 -5.78
C ILE A 63 9.12 17.10 -6.94
N LYS A 64 10.02 18.06 -7.18
CA LYS A 64 11.10 17.98 -8.20
C LYS A 64 12.08 16.85 -7.85
N VAL A 65 11.70 15.63 -8.17
CA VAL A 65 12.57 14.46 -8.14
C VAL A 65 12.52 13.83 -9.52
N SER A 66 13.69 13.46 -10.06
CA SER A 66 13.71 12.61 -11.25
C SER A 66 12.95 11.33 -10.90
N GLY A 67 11.90 11.02 -11.67
CA GLY A 67 11.14 9.77 -11.52
C GLY A 67 11.97 8.53 -11.82
N GLN A 68 13.26 8.70 -12.13
CA GLN A 68 14.21 7.65 -12.44
C GLN A 68 14.57 6.86 -11.18
N CYS A 69 14.70 5.55 -11.35
CA CYS A 69 15.20 4.67 -10.30
C CYS A 69 16.61 5.07 -9.88
N LEU A 70 16.80 5.43 -8.61
CA LEU A 70 18.13 5.81 -8.08
C LEU A 70 19.16 4.67 -8.10
N VAL A 71 18.69 3.43 -8.17
CA VAL A 71 19.52 2.24 -8.02
C VAL A 71 20.17 1.84 -9.35
N CYS A 72 19.41 1.91 -10.45
CA CYS A 72 19.92 1.53 -11.77
C CYS A 72 20.05 2.72 -12.73
N GLY A 73 19.49 3.89 -12.39
CA GLY A 73 19.47 5.08 -13.26
C GLY A 73 18.61 4.94 -14.52
N ILE A 74 17.95 3.79 -14.72
CA ILE A 74 17.27 3.44 -15.98
C ILE A 74 15.78 3.23 -15.71
N GLY A 75 14.94 4.06 -16.33
CA GLY A 75 13.47 3.94 -16.29
C GLY A 75 12.83 4.48 -15.00
N ALA A 76 11.49 4.54 -15.00
CA ALA A 76 10.71 5.05 -13.88
C ALA A 76 10.78 4.10 -12.66
N GLU A 77 10.96 4.68 -11.47
CA GLU A 77 10.99 3.95 -10.20
C GLU A 77 9.59 3.51 -9.78
N ASP A 78 9.08 2.46 -10.42
CA ASP A 78 7.87 1.76 -9.99
C ASP A 78 8.22 0.52 -9.17
N ILE A 79 7.29 0.05 -8.34
CA ILE A 79 7.47 -1.18 -7.55
C ILE A 79 7.81 -2.39 -8.43
N LYS A 80 7.17 -2.49 -9.60
CA LYS A 80 7.48 -3.53 -10.59
C LYS A 80 8.93 -3.42 -11.07
N HIS A 81 9.42 -2.20 -11.27
CA HIS A 81 10.80 -1.98 -11.64
C HIS A 81 11.72 -2.33 -10.47
N LEU A 82 11.49 -1.80 -9.27
CA LEU A 82 12.33 -2.03 -8.10
C LEU A 82 12.47 -3.51 -7.74
N LEU A 83 11.37 -4.27 -7.80
CA LEU A 83 11.35 -5.69 -7.44
C LEU A 83 11.82 -6.60 -8.57
N PHE A 84 11.41 -6.38 -9.82
CA PHE A 84 11.59 -7.37 -10.89
C PHE A 84 12.51 -6.92 -12.02
N LYS A 85 12.47 -5.64 -12.42
CA LYS A 85 13.21 -5.16 -13.60
C LYS A 85 14.56 -4.54 -13.27
N CYS A 86 14.73 -4.03 -12.05
CA CYS A 86 15.93 -3.35 -11.60
C CYS A 86 17.09 -4.36 -11.54
N THR A 87 18.26 -3.93 -12.00
CA THR A 87 19.50 -4.71 -11.93
C THR A 87 19.79 -5.23 -10.53
N ARG A 88 19.57 -4.39 -9.50
CA ARG A 88 19.72 -4.80 -8.11
C ARG A 88 18.69 -5.82 -7.67
N GLY A 89 17.44 -5.68 -8.08
CA GLY A 89 16.38 -6.66 -7.82
C GLY A 89 16.78 -8.03 -8.38
N LYS A 90 17.21 -8.06 -9.65
CA LYS A 90 17.71 -9.28 -10.30
C LYS A 90 18.89 -9.92 -9.57
N HIS A 91 19.84 -9.12 -9.08
CA HIS A 91 20.96 -9.64 -8.27
C HIS A 91 20.51 -10.27 -6.97
N VAL A 92 19.51 -9.69 -6.28
CA VAL A 92 18.96 -10.27 -5.05
C VAL A 92 18.25 -11.59 -5.35
N TRP A 93 17.42 -11.67 -6.39
CA TRP A 93 16.77 -12.92 -6.78
C TRP A 93 17.77 -14.01 -7.16
N LYS A 94 18.82 -13.64 -7.91
CA LYS A 94 19.92 -14.55 -8.25
C LYS A 94 20.68 -15.04 -7.02
N ALA A 95 20.95 -14.17 -6.04
CA ALA A 95 21.62 -14.56 -4.80
C ALA A 95 20.78 -15.49 -3.93
N LEU A 96 19.46 -15.46 -4.09
CA LEU A 96 18.51 -16.35 -3.43
C LEU A 96 18.27 -17.65 -4.21
N ASP A 97 18.97 -17.87 -5.34
CA ASP A 97 18.79 -19.01 -6.26
C ASP A 97 17.37 -19.11 -6.86
N ILE A 98 16.67 -17.98 -6.97
CA ILE A 98 15.31 -17.91 -7.51
C ILE A 98 15.42 -17.57 -9.00
N HIS A 99 15.51 -18.62 -9.82
CA HIS A 99 15.74 -18.53 -11.28
C HIS A 99 14.50 -18.23 -12.15
N TYR A 100 13.30 -18.08 -11.56
CA TYR A 100 12.02 -18.06 -12.30
C TYR A 100 11.37 -16.68 -12.49
N LEU A 101 12.14 -15.63 -12.85
CA LEU A 101 11.60 -14.29 -13.17
C LEU A 101 12.27 -13.65 -14.40
#